data_AF-A0A8J3IJP2-F1
#
_entry.id   AF-A0A8J3IJP2-F1
#
_cell.length_a   1.000
_cell.length_b   1.000
_cell.length_c   1.000
_cell.angle_alpha   90.00
_cell.angle_beta   90.00
_cell.angle_gamma   90.00
#
_symmetry.space_group_name_H-M   'P 1'
#
loop_
_entity.id
_entity.type
_entity.pdbx_description
1 polymer ?
#
loop_
_entity_poly.entity_id
_entity_poly.type
_entity_poly.pdbx_seq_one_letter_code
_entity_poly.pdbx_strand_id
1 'polypeptide(L)'
;MFRCPKCHTELPADARFCNKCGFNHTNAMKAVSPQQAGSGPQNAARPPSPGNSGLTKRYPGNQPGLTPQGGPPIQQNMAMPPQGPASGSMPQADMVVRASTPPPPRTLLGRGQVPGGPQAPMPPGPQAPMPFGPQGMNQPMAYPPPPNLSLESLTATSQAAEHWRNSWRDRQRAEAGPAVGISRGQAVVPEPLMAIQQSLVRMRSIIMPNTQEKEASPVQKQLYRISSILLFCLILGLTGYIISTFIPHTLEAAKATNKAYGVYPTIYMQLNAKNPKPAAKAGQALAVHGDSFKTNTAITFTLDTTAINVTAQTNKDGSFDSNVTIPSNQLPGSYTLIAKGAGQQASMNVHVLPAGAANNTPLTLTNDQGQTVSKLAFNTVNGYDPNPEILTITNTGATKVTWSASIVTENAQNWITLNASKTAGTQYGKVGGEIAPDGTDTIAVNVSAMGLASLMKKAYQGYVIFTVDRGQFILPVSFAVQNKSLDLVVTPNPLTVISNGDHTCKPTTMGIINNSDQPIIWNAGATNGNIQLSPKNGQLDPAGSGNDAVTLQITCGGIDQQVDNFSVINVFFNGKQVSVQVNVRPN
;
A
#
# COMPACT_ATOMS: atom_id res chain seq x y z
N MET A 1 34.69 -2.69 1.46
CA MET A 1 33.90 -2.77 0.21
C MET A 1 33.48 -4.21 0.01
N PHE A 2 32.21 -4.46 -0.27
CA PHE A 2 31.69 -5.82 -0.50
C PHE A 2 31.47 -6.05 -1.99
N ARG A 3 31.73 -7.25 -2.52
CA ARG A 3 31.40 -7.60 -3.90
C ARG A 3 30.10 -8.41 -3.93
N CYS A 4 29.20 -8.08 -4.85
CA CYS A 4 27.99 -8.86 -5.06
C CYS A 4 28.35 -10.32 -5.43
N PRO A 5 27.83 -11.34 -4.73
CA PRO A 5 28.15 -12.74 -5.04
C PRO A 5 27.59 -13.20 -6.38
N LYS A 6 26.57 -12.51 -6.92
CA LYS A 6 25.93 -12.87 -8.20
C LYS A 6 26.61 -12.26 -9.43
N CYS A 7 27.14 -11.05 -9.32
CA CYS A 7 27.69 -10.33 -10.49
C CYS A 7 29.04 -9.63 -10.23
N HIS A 8 29.65 -9.87 -9.06
CA HIS A 8 30.98 -9.38 -8.63
C HIS A 8 31.20 -7.87 -8.68
N THR A 9 30.12 -7.08 -8.81
CA THR A 9 30.17 -5.62 -8.77
C THR A 9 30.45 -5.16 -7.35
N GLU A 10 31.35 -4.18 -7.21
CA GLU A 10 31.69 -3.57 -5.92
C GLU A 10 30.54 -2.71 -5.42
N LEU A 11 30.21 -2.89 -4.14
CA LEU A 11 29.10 -2.24 -3.47
C LEU A 11 29.60 -1.42 -2.27
N PRO A 12 28.96 -0.26 -1.99
CA PRO A 12 29.09 0.45 -0.73
C PRO A 12 28.83 -0.46 0.48
N ALA A 13 29.44 -0.15 1.63
CA ALA A 13 29.36 -0.99 2.83
C ALA A 13 27.94 -1.13 3.41
N ASP A 14 27.04 -0.22 3.06
CA ASP A 14 25.65 -0.11 3.49
C ASP A 14 24.63 -0.56 2.43
N ALA A 15 25.09 -1.00 1.25
CA ALA A 15 24.20 -1.41 0.16
C ALA A 15 23.48 -2.73 0.49
N ARG A 16 22.16 -2.65 0.70
CA ARG A 16 21.30 -3.84 0.95
C ARG A 16 21.04 -4.66 -0.31
N PHE A 17 21.12 -4.04 -1.48
CA PHE A 17 20.89 -4.65 -2.78
C PHE A 17 22.02 -4.31 -3.76
N CYS A 18 22.34 -5.25 -4.64
CA CYS A 18 23.25 -4.98 -5.74
C CYS A 18 22.56 -4.12 -6.81
N ASN A 19 23.05 -2.90 -7.03
CA ASN A 19 22.55 -1.98 -8.05
C ASN A 19 22.61 -2.51 -9.50
N LYS A 20 23.45 -3.52 -9.77
CA LYS A 20 23.59 -4.08 -11.12
C LYS A 20 22.67 -5.27 -11.40
N CYS A 21 22.33 -6.08 -10.41
CA CYS A 21 21.58 -7.32 -10.62
C CYS A 21 20.43 -7.57 -9.64
N GLY A 22 20.15 -6.63 -8.73
CA GLY A 22 19.05 -6.70 -7.76
C GLY A 22 19.24 -7.71 -6.63
N PHE A 23 20.40 -8.36 -6.51
CA PHE A 23 20.65 -9.37 -5.47
C PHE A 23 20.57 -8.76 -4.06
N ASN A 24 19.72 -9.32 -3.20
CA ASN A 24 19.52 -8.86 -1.82
C ASN A 24 20.47 -9.58 -0.84
N HIS A 25 21.37 -8.82 -0.22
CA HIS A 25 22.37 -9.35 0.71
C HIS A 25 21.80 -9.72 2.09
N THR A 26 20.66 -9.15 2.50
CA THR A 26 20.08 -9.38 3.84
C THR A 26 19.53 -10.80 4.06
N ASN A 27 19.19 -11.52 2.99
CA ASN A 27 18.74 -12.91 3.08
C ASN A 27 19.91 -13.92 3.11
N ALA A 28 21.06 -13.58 2.51
CA ALA A 28 22.22 -14.47 2.45
C ALA A 28 23.00 -14.53 3.77
N MET A 29 23.09 -13.41 4.51
CA MET A 29 23.79 -13.38 5.81
C MET A 29 23.04 -14.13 6.93
N LYS A 30 21.74 -14.42 6.76
CA LYS A 30 20.97 -15.26 7.70
C LYS A 30 21.19 -16.77 7.49
N ALA A 31 21.75 -17.18 6.37
CA ALA A 31 21.91 -18.59 6.01
C ALA A 31 23.29 -19.19 6.37
N VAL A 32 24.20 -18.41 6.96
CA VAL A 32 25.53 -18.88 7.38
C VAL A 32 25.62 -18.83 8.91
N SER A 33 25.22 -19.93 9.56
CA SER A 33 25.64 -20.21 10.94
C SER A 33 27.11 -20.66 10.94
N PRO A 34 27.94 -20.26 11.92
CA PRO A 34 29.34 -20.62 11.94
C PRO A 34 29.51 -22.09 12.39
N GLN A 35 29.94 -22.94 11.46
CA GLN A 35 30.51 -24.25 11.77
C GLN A 35 31.93 -24.08 12.35
N GLN A 36 32.18 -24.91 13.36
CA GLN A 36 33.35 -24.98 14.23
C GLN A 36 34.69 -25.01 13.48
N ALA A 37 35.62 -24.17 13.93
CA ALA A 37 37.05 -24.37 13.77
C ALA A 37 37.69 -24.33 15.16
N GLY A 38 38.29 -25.44 15.60
CA GLY A 38 38.99 -25.53 16.88
C GLY A 38 39.76 -26.84 17.00
N SER A 39 41.04 -26.79 16.62
CA SER A 39 42.02 -27.88 16.64
C SER A 39 43.08 -27.66 17.72
N GLY A 40 43.11 -28.52 18.76
CA GLY A 40 44.23 -28.96 19.64
C GLY A 40 45.16 -27.95 20.34
N PRO A 41 46.08 -28.38 21.26
CA PRO A 41 46.48 -29.74 21.65
C PRO A 41 46.56 -30.04 23.18
N GLN A 42 47.05 -31.26 23.48
CA GLN A 42 47.07 -32.04 24.72
C GLN A 42 48.18 -31.68 25.74
N ASN A 43 47.93 -32.01 27.04
CA ASN A 43 48.75 -32.83 27.97
C ASN A 43 48.90 -32.27 29.41
N ALA A 44 48.43 -33.05 30.40
CA ALA A 44 49.22 -33.47 31.59
C ALA A 44 48.42 -34.50 32.44
N ALA A 45 49.11 -35.60 32.80
CA ALA A 45 48.66 -36.74 33.63
C ALA A 45 48.59 -36.38 35.14
N ARG A 46 48.03 -37.15 36.11
CA ARG A 46 48.09 -38.60 36.48
C ARG A 46 47.12 -38.86 37.71
N PRO A 47 47.01 -40.06 38.37
CA PRO A 47 45.76 -40.71 38.86
C PRO A 47 45.83 -41.12 40.38
N PRO A 48 45.24 -42.23 40.94
CA PRO A 48 44.05 -43.06 40.65
C PRO A 48 43.06 -43.34 41.86
N SER A 49 41.84 -43.77 41.49
CA SER A 49 40.84 -44.76 42.03
C SER A 49 41.00 -45.48 43.39
N PRO A 50 39.93 -46.06 44.04
CA PRO A 50 39.04 -47.13 43.48
C PRO A 50 37.51 -47.01 43.79
N GLY A 51 36.58 -47.45 42.92
CA GLY A 51 35.88 -48.77 42.88
C GLY A 51 34.45 -48.65 43.49
N ASN A 52 33.35 -49.30 43.09
CA ASN A 52 33.03 -50.36 42.13
C ASN A 52 31.48 -50.53 42.04
N SER A 53 30.94 -51.08 40.92
CA SER A 53 29.66 -51.84 40.77
C SER A 53 28.30 -51.08 40.80
N GLY A 54 27.25 -51.33 40.00
CA GLY A 54 26.93 -52.30 38.94
C GLY A 54 25.40 -52.59 38.88
N LEU A 55 24.80 -52.58 37.66
CA LEU A 55 23.68 -53.41 37.14
C LEU A 55 22.17 -53.20 37.51
N THR A 56 21.42 -52.68 36.53
CA THR A 56 20.24 -53.26 35.81
C THR A 56 18.96 -53.81 36.50
N LYS A 57 17.83 -53.36 35.91
CA LYS A 57 16.64 -54.10 35.38
C LYS A 57 15.36 -54.35 36.22
N ARG A 58 14.23 -54.10 35.53
CA ARG A 58 12.91 -54.80 35.47
C ARG A 58 11.70 -54.27 36.28
N TYR A 59 10.63 -53.98 35.52
CA TYR A 59 9.20 -54.14 35.84
C TYR A 59 8.84 -55.63 36.08
N PRO A 60 7.82 -55.96 36.89
CA PRO A 60 6.45 -56.21 36.37
C PRO A 60 5.30 -55.80 37.33
N GLY A 61 4.04 -55.95 36.88
CA GLY A 61 2.83 -55.47 37.57
C GLY A 61 1.85 -56.52 38.13
N ASN A 62 0.59 -56.05 38.27
CA ASN A 62 -0.71 -56.71 38.57
C ASN A 62 -1.12 -57.15 40.00
N GLN A 63 -2.14 -56.43 40.52
CA GLN A 63 -3.41 -56.85 41.23
C GLN A 63 -3.35 -57.64 42.57
N PRO A 64 -4.44 -57.77 43.40
CA PRO A 64 -5.87 -57.38 43.22
C PRO A 64 -6.61 -56.70 44.43
N GLY A 65 -7.77 -56.07 44.12
CA GLY A 65 -9.08 -56.17 44.81
C GLY A 65 -9.30 -55.75 46.28
N LEU A 66 -10.30 -54.87 46.52
CA LEU A 66 -11.46 -55.05 47.46
C LEU A 66 -12.31 -53.76 47.57
N THR A 67 -13.61 -53.87 47.22
CA THR A 67 -14.77 -53.04 47.65
C THR A 67 -15.34 -53.59 48.98
N PRO A 68 -16.30 -52.98 49.76
CA PRO A 68 -17.47 -52.17 49.31
C PRO A 68 -18.07 -51.10 50.30
N GLN A 69 -19.24 -50.55 49.89
CA GLN A 69 -20.33 -49.84 50.63
C GLN A 69 -20.13 -48.35 50.98
N GLY A 70 -21.08 -47.41 50.81
CA GLY A 70 -22.47 -47.42 50.32
C GLY A 70 -23.13 -46.05 50.58
N GLY A 71 -24.11 -45.63 49.75
CA GLY A 71 -24.93 -44.42 49.95
C GLY A 71 -25.86 -44.10 48.75
N PRO A 72 -27.06 -43.51 48.95
CA PRO A 72 -28.32 -43.95 48.30
C PRO A 72 -28.81 -43.08 47.11
N PRO A 73 -29.90 -43.49 46.40
CA PRO A 73 -30.26 -43.00 45.07
C PRO A 73 -31.33 -41.89 45.09
N ILE A 74 -31.30 -41.02 44.08
CA ILE A 74 -32.45 -40.17 43.71
C ILE A 74 -32.81 -40.46 42.25
N GLN A 75 -34.01 -41.00 42.07
CA GLN A 75 -34.72 -41.09 40.79
C GLN A 75 -35.32 -39.72 40.46
N GLN A 76 -35.19 -39.27 39.21
CA GLN A 76 -36.24 -38.50 38.55
C GLN A 76 -36.17 -38.68 37.03
N ASN A 77 -37.18 -39.38 36.52
CA ASN A 77 -37.56 -39.50 35.12
C ASN A 77 -37.96 -38.12 34.57
N MET A 78 -37.48 -37.77 33.37
CA MET A 78 -38.28 -36.99 32.42
C MET A 78 -38.11 -37.54 31.01
N ALA A 79 -39.27 -37.75 30.38
CA ALA A 79 -39.49 -38.44 29.13
C ALA A 79 -39.16 -37.59 27.90
N MET A 80 -38.80 -38.29 26.82
CA MET A 80 -38.70 -37.75 25.47
C MET A 80 -40.09 -37.45 24.88
N PRO A 81 -40.25 -36.37 24.10
CA PRO A 81 -41.39 -36.21 23.19
C PRO A 81 -41.09 -36.73 21.77
N PRO A 82 -42.14 -37.05 20.99
CA PRO A 82 -42.06 -37.91 19.82
C PRO A 82 -41.64 -37.20 18.52
N GLN A 83 -41.10 -38.01 17.60
CA GLN A 83 -40.83 -37.65 16.21
C GLN A 83 -42.11 -37.36 15.44
N GLY A 84 -42.12 -36.25 14.70
CA GLY A 84 -43.10 -35.91 13.65
C GLY A 84 -42.42 -35.80 12.28
N PRO A 85 -43.17 -35.93 11.17
CA PRO A 85 -42.65 -36.44 9.91
C PRO A 85 -42.00 -35.39 9.00
N ALA A 86 -41.14 -35.91 8.12
CA ALA A 86 -40.48 -35.22 7.02
C ALA A 86 -41.47 -34.68 5.98
N SER A 87 -41.26 -33.45 5.52
CA SER A 87 -41.46 -32.96 4.14
C SER A 87 -41.37 -31.43 4.14
N GLY A 88 -40.41 -30.87 3.41
CA GLY A 88 -40.21 -29.42 3.33
C GLY A 88 -39.00 -29.07 2.47
N SER A 89 -39.18 -29.20 1.16
CA SER A 89 -38.28 -28.72 0.11
C SER A 89 -37.82 -27.28 0.35
N MET A 90 -36.51 -27.07 0.50
CA MET A 90 -35.92 -25.74 0.40
C MET A 90 -35.87 -25.32 -1.08
N PRO A 91 -36.33 -24.11 -1.45
CA PRO A 91 -36.15 -23.62 -2.80
C PRO A 91 -34.67 -23.29 -3.04
N GLN A 92 -34.15 -23.80 -4.16
CA GLN A 92 -32.89 -23.36 -4.74
C GLN A 92 -32.97 -21.84 -4.95
N ALA A 93 -31.99 -21.10 -4.44
CA ALA A 93 -31.78 -19.72 -4.80
C ALA A 93 -31.31 -19.69 -6.26
N ASP A 94 -32.20 -19.27 -7.16
CA ASP A 94 -31.87 -18.92 -8.54
C ASP A 94 -30.78 -17.83 -8.53
N MET A 95 -29.56 -18.20 -8.93
CA MET A 95 -28.55 -17.23 -9.34
C MET A 95 -29.00 -16.64 -10.68
N VAL A 96 -29.64 -15.48 -10.62
CA VAL A 96 -29.86 -14.63 -11.79
C VAL A 96 -28.51 -14.05 -12.22
N VAL A 97 -27.97 -14.58 -13.31
CA VAL A 97 -26.87 -13.97 -14.06
C VAL A 97 -27.39 -12.66 -14.67
N ARG A 98 -27.05 -11.53 -14.04
CA ARG A 98 -27.35 -10.19 -14.57
C ARG A 98 -26.25 -9.79 -15.54
N ALA A 99 -26.54 -9.85 -16.84
CA ALA A 99 -25.75 -9.19 -17.86
C ALA A 99 -25.92 -7.66 -17.71
N SER A 100 -24.86 -6.97 -17.33
CA SER A 100 -24.81 -5.51 -17.25
C SER A 100 -24.74 -4.92 -18.66
N THR A 101 -25.89 -4.52 -19.21
CA THR A 101 -25.96 -3.58 -20.33
C THR A 101 -25.93 -2.16 -19.79
N PRO A 102 -25.06 -1.26 -20.29
CA PRO A 102 -25.05 0.14 -19.89
C PRO A 102 -26.29 0.87 -20.44
N PRO A 103 -26.90 1.80 -19.69
CA PRO A 103 -27.99 2.62 -20.20
C PRO A 103 -27.49 3.61 -21.26
N PRO A 104 -28.31 3.97 -22.26
CA PRO A 104 -27.94 4.94 -23.28
C PRO A 104 -27.77 6.35 -22.68
N PRO A 105 -26.88 7.18 -23.25
CA PRO A 105 -26.65 8.53 -22.76
C PRO A 105 -27.89 9.41 -22.96
N ARG A 106 -28.34 10.04 -21.86
CA ARG A 106 -29.39 11.07 -21.90
C ARG A 106 -28.83 12.35 -22.54
N THR A 107 -29.47 12.77 -23.62
CA THR A 107 -29.34 14.09 -24.24
C THR A 107 -29.89 15.17 -23.29
N LEU A 108 -29.02 16.10 -22.88
CA LEU A 108 -29.40 17.36 -22.21
C LEU A 108 -29.53 18.46 -23.28
N LEU A 109 -30.76 18.71 -23.73
CA LEU A 109 -31.14 19.96 -24.38
C LEU A 109 -32.36 20.51 -23.64
N GLY A 110 -32.22 21.69 -23.06
CA GLY A 110 -33.27 22.34 -22.30
C GLY A 110 -32.85 23.71 -21.79
N ARG A 111 -32.69 24.65 -22.72
CA ARG A 111 -32.53 26.09 -22.46
C ARG A 111 -33.91 26.63 -22.08
N GLY A 112 -34.14 26.90 -20.80
CA GLY A 112 -35.38 27.48 -20.27
C GLY A 112 -35.11 28.88 -19.70
N GLN A 113 -35.78 29.88 -20.28
CA GLN A 113 -35.77 31.28 -19.89
C GLN A 113 -36.29 31.49 -18.46
N VAL A 114 -35.68 32.43 -17.73
CA VAL A 114 -36.24 32.99 -16.49
C VAL A 114 -36.91 34.33 -16.82
N PRO A 115 -38.21 34.54 -16.48
CA PRO A 115 -38.86 35.83 -16.63
C PRO A 115 -38.51 36.77 -15.47
N GLY A 116 -38.35 38.04 -15.80
CA GLY A 116 -38.03 39.11 -14.86
C GLY A 116 -39.12 39.38 -13.82
N GLY A 117 -38.67 39.86 -12.66
CA GLY A 117 -39.48 40.46 -11.61
C GLY A 117 -38.76 41.70 -11.04
N PRO A 118 -39.50 42.67 -10.48
CA PRO A 118 -39.12 44.09 -10.50
C PRO A 118 -38.23 44.52 -9.33
N GLN A 119 -37.37 45.49 -9.63
CA GLN A 119 -36.51 46.19 -8.67
C GLN A 119 -37.33 47.06 -7.72
N ALA A 120 -37.03 46.95 -6.42
CA ALA A 120 -37.40 47.93 -5.40
C ALA A 120 -36.19 48.81 -5.06
N PRO A 121 -36.37 50.11 -4.78
CA PRO A 121 -35.27 51.06 -4.60
C PRO A 121 -34.74 51.06 -3.17
N MET A 122 -33.42 51.09 -3.00
CA MET A 122 -32.74 51.34 -1.72
C MET A 122 -32.51 52.84 -1.49
N PRO A 123 -32.58 53.33 -0.24
CA PRO A 123 -32.26 54.72 0.11
C PRO A 123 -30.74 54.93 0.35
N PRO A 124 -30.23 56.18 0.28
CA PRO A 124 -28.81 56.47 0.35
C PRO A 124 -28.33 56.63 1.79
N GLY A 125 -27.18 56.03 2.12
CA GLY A 125 -26.43 56.24 3.35
C GLY A 125 -25.00 56.73 3.07
N PRO A 126 -24.41 57.58 3.94
CA PRO A 126 -23.33 58.49 3.58
C PRO A 126 -21.93 57.84 3.62
N GLN A 127 -21.10 58.20 2.64
CA GLN A 127 -19.68 57.85 2.60
C GLN A 127 -18.87 58.82 3.47
N ALA A 128 -18.10 58.29 4.43
CA ALA A 128 -17.01 59.00 5.08
C ALA A 128 -15.69 58.69 4.33
N PRO A 129 -14.80 59.68 4.11
CA PRO A 129 -13.54 59.47 3.42
C PRO A 129 -12.44 58.98 4.38
N MET A 130 -11.72 57.92 3.99
CA MET A 130 -10.45 57.56 4.64
C MET A 130 -9.27 58.18 3.87
N PRO A 131 -8.20 58.62 4.57
CA PRO A 131 -7.05 59.24 3.94
C PRO A 131 -6.03 58.20 3.47
N PHE A 132 -5.57 58.37 2.23
CA PHE A 132 -4.37 57.71 1.71
C PHE A 132 -3.12 58.38 2.29
N GLY A 133 -2.25 57.58 2.92
CA GLY A 133 -0.85 57.93 3.21
C GLY A 133 0.08 56.91 2.55
N PRO A 134 1.13 57.32 1.81
CA PRO A 134 2.03 56.41 1.12
C PRO A 134 3.34 56.24 1.90
N GLN A 135 3.64 55.05 2.43
CA GLN A 135 5.00 54.69 2.84
C GLN A 135 5.27 53.19 2.67
N GLY A 136 6.40 52.87 2.05
CA GLY A 136 7.11 51.60 2.25
C GLY A 136 7.19 50.65 1.07
N MET A 137 8.04 50.98 0.08
CA MET A 137 8.57 50.00 -0.88
C MET A 137 9.55 49.02 -0.20
N ASN A 138 9.59 47.81 -0.75
CA ASN A 138 10.69 46.84 -0.78
C ASN A 138 10.98 45.99 0.47
N GLN A 139 10.28 44.86 0.59
CA GLN A 139 10.91 43.59 0.97
C GLN A 139 10.59 42.50 -0.07
N PRO A 140 11.58 41.75 -0.57
CA PRO A 140 11.31 40.61 -1.44
C PRO A 140 10.64 39.50 -0.62
N MET A 141 9.46 39.07 -1.06
CA MET A 141 8.79 37.90 -0.50
C MET A 141 9.68 36.66 -0.70
N ALA A 142 10.25 36.17 0.39
CA ALA A 142 10.91 34.88 0.43
C ALA A 142 9.83 33.80 0.31
N TYR A 143 9.74 33.19 -0.88
CA TYR A 143 8.96 31.97 -1.05
C TYR A 143 9.50 30.89 -0.10
N PRO A 144 8.65 30.24 0.72
CA PRO A 144 9.10 29.11 1.49
C PRO A 144 9.60 28.01 0.53
N PRO A 145 10.75 27.37 0.82
CA PRO A 145 11.24 26.28 -0.02
C PRO A 145 10.19 25.15 -0.06
N PRO A 146 10.01 24.49 -1.22
CA PRO A 146 9.11 23.35 -1.32
C PRO A 146 9.54 22.25 -0.33
N PRO A 147 8.59 21.44 0.18
CA PRO A 147 8.87 20.45 1.20
C PRO A 147 9.91 19.43 0.71
N ASN A 148 10.87 19.12 1.59
CA ASN A 148 11.79 17.99 1.45
C ASN A 148 10.98 16.69 1.46
N LEU A 149 10.47 16.29 0.29
CA LEU A 149 10.06 14.91 0.05
C LEU A 149 11.31 14.05 0.22
N SER A 150 11.27 13.07 1.12
CA SER A 150 12.39 12.14 1.25
C SER A 150 12.65 11.50 -0.12
N LEU A 151 13.92 11.41 -0.52
CA LEU A 151 14.31 10.82 -1.80
C LEU A 151 13.73 9.39 -1.95
N GLU A 152 13.55 8.69 -0.83
CA GLU A 152 12.88 7.40 -0.74
C GLU A 152 11.40 7.46 -1.14
N SER A 153 10.65 8.48 -0.72
CA SER A 153 9.24 8.67 -1.09
C SER A 153 9.06 8.95 -2.57
N LEU A 154 9.94 9.76 -3.17
CA LEU A 154 9.92 10.05 -4.61
C LEU A 154 10.29 8.82 -5.43
N THR A 155 11.30 8.07 -4.98
CA THR A 155 11.75 6.83 -5.64
C THR A 155 10.66 5.76 -5.58
N ALA A 156 10.01 5.57 -4.43
CA ALA A 156 8.92 4.61 -4.27
C ALA A 156 7.69 4.97 -5.14
N THR A 157 7.33 6.26 -5.21
CA THR A 157 6.22 6.73 -6.05
C THR A 157 6.53 6.55 -7.54
N SER A 158 7.76 6.85 -7.96
CA SER A 158 8.21 6.65 -9.34
C SER A 158 8.19 5.18 -9.74
N GLN A 159 8.68 4.28 -8.86
CA GLN A 159 8.67 2.84 -9.10
C GLN A 159 7.25 2.28 -9.19
N ALA A 160 6.35 2.71 -8.30
CA ALA A 160 4.95 2.30 -8.35
C ALA A 160 4.27 2.73 -9.66
N ALA A 161 4.54 3.96 -10.14
CA ALA A 161 4.02 4.47 -11.39
C ALA A 161 4.55 3.69 -12.62
N GLU A 162 5.84 3.32 -12.63
CA GLU A 162 6.42 2.49 -13.69
C GLU A 162 5.86 1.06 -13.70
N HIS A 163 5.71 0.46 -12.51
CA HIS A 163 5.08 -0.86 -12.37
C HIS A 163 3.64 -0.87 -12.89
N TRP A 164 2.84 0.14 -12.54
CA TRP A 164 1.48 0.29 -13.05
C TRP A 164 1.47 0.43 -14.58
N ARG A 165 2.36 1.25 -15.16
CA ARG A 165 2.45 1.48 -16.60
C ARG A 165 2.87 0.21 -17.37
N ASN A 166 3.76 -0.60 -16.81
CA ASN A 166 4.16 -1.88 -17.40
C ASN A 166 3.03 -2.92 -17.33
N SER A 167 2.39 -3.07 -16.16
CA SER A 167 1.23 -3.96 -15.97
C SER A 167 0.09 -3.63 -16.93
N TRP A 168 -0.16 -2.36 -17.21
CA TRP A 168 -1.18 -1.95 -18.17
C TRP A 168 -0.81 -2.31 -19.62
N ARG A 169 0.45 -2.12 -20.03
CA ARG A 169 0.93 -2.52 -21.36
C ARG A 169 0.88 -4.03 -21.56
N ASP A 170 1.22 -4.81 -20.54
CA ASP A 170 1.19 -6.26 -20.63
C ASP A 170 -0.24 -6.79 -20.74
N ARG A 171 -1.19 -6.16 -20.04
CA ARG A 171 -2.64 -6.41 -20.23
C ARG A 171 -3.08 -6.13 -21.66
N GLN A 172 -2.68 -4.99 -22.23
CA GLN A 172 -3.01 -4.66 -23.63
C GLN A 172 -2.42 -5.68 -24.62
N ARG A 173 -1.22 -6.21 -24.36
CA ARG A 173 -0.61 -7.25 -25.21
C ARG A 173 -1.28 -8.61 -25.04
N ALA A 174 -1.67 -8.98 -23.82
CA ALA A 174 -2.37 -10.21 -23.53
C ALA A 174 -3.79 -10.21 -24.14
N GLU A 175 -4.49 -9.09 -24.07
CA GLU A 175 -5.83 -8.90 -24.65
C GLU A 175 -5.79 -8.79 -26.18
N ALA A 176 -4.75 -8.19 -26.75
CA ALA A 176 -4.66 -8.01 -28.21
C ALA A 176 -4.41 -9.32 -28.98
N GLY A 177 -3.86 -10.35 -28.34
CA GLY A 177 -3.47 -11.61 -28.98
C GLY A 177 -2.46 -11.43 -30.14
N PRO A 178 -1.69 -12.46 -30.51
CA PRO A 178 -0.99 -12.43 -31.79
C PRO A 178 -2.05 -12.55 -32.89
N ALA A 179 -2.09 -11.59 -33.82
CA ALA A 179 -2.94 -11.65 -35.00
C ALA A 179 -2.44 -12.75 -35.96
N VAL A 180 -2.71 -14.02 -35.62
CA VAL A 180 -2.31 -15.19 -36.41
C VAL A 180 -3.48 -15.59 -37.31
N GLY A 181 -3.42 -15.15 -38.57
CA GLY A 181 -4.38 -15.53 -39.62
C GLY A 181 -5.01 -14.38 -40.39
N ILE A 182 -4.71 -13.12 -40.07
CA ILE A 182 -5.15 -11.98 -40.87
C ILE A 182 -4.04 -11.63 -41.87
N SER A 183 -4.15 -12.14 -43.10
CA SER A 183 -3.36 -11.60 -44.21
C SER A 183 -3.60 -10.10 -44.29
N ARG A 184 -2.52 -9.32 -44.31
CA ARG A 184 -2.57 -7.86 -44.52
C ARG A 184 -3.38 -7.58 -45.78
N GLY A 185 -4.65 -7.18 -45.67
CA GLY A 185 -5.41 -6.75 -46.84
C GLY A 185 -6.93 -6.84 -46.81
N GLN A 186 -7.60 -7.54 -45.89
CA GLN A 186 -9.07 -7.62 -45.93
C GLN A 186 -9.71 -7.70 -44.54
N ALA A 187 -10.25 -6.58 -44.07
CA ALA A 187 -11.29 -6.56 -43.05
C ALA A 187 -12.32 -5.50 -43.46
N VAL A 188 -13.38 -5.96 -44.14
CA VAL A 188 -14.58 -5.16 -44.37
C VAL A 188 -15.35 -5.15 -43.05
N VAL A 189 -15.36 -4.00 -42.38
CA VAL A 189 -16.17 -3.75 -41.17
C VAL A 189 -17.44 -3.01 -41.60
N PRO A 190 -18.65 -3.44 -41.18
CA PRO A 190 -19.88 -2.69 -41.43
C PRO A 190 -19.88 -1.33 -40.72
N GLU A 191 -20.15 -0.25 -41.45
CA GLU A 191 -20.13 1.13 -40.98
C GLU A 191 -21.33 1.44 -40.05
N PRO A 192 -21.10 2.20 -38.96
CA PRO A 192 -21.24 3.66 -39.06
C PRO A 192 -20.08 4.48 -38.44
N LEU A 193 -18.91 3.87 -38.23
CA LEU A 193 -17.72 4.59 -37.70
C LEU A 193 -16.74 5.10 -38.79
N MET A 194 -16.94 4.74 -40.07
CA MET A 194 -16.08 5.21 -41.17
C MET A 194 -16.37 6.66 -41.62
N ALA A 195 -17.51 7.25 -41.26
CA ALA A 195 -17.82 8.64 -41.65
C ALA A 195 -16.91 9.68 -40.95
N ILE A 196 -16.35 9.37 -39.78
CA ILE A 196 -15.44 10.29 -39.08
C ILE A 196 -13.99 10.15 -39.58
N GLN A 197 -13.58 8.96 -40.03
CA GLN A 197 -12.23 8.75 -40.56
C GLN A 197 -12.05 9.22 -42.01
N GLN A 198 -13.11 9.31 -42.82
CA GLN A 198 -13.01 9.84 -44.18
C GLN A 198 -12.79 11.37 -44.24
N SER A 199 -13.05 12.13 -43.16
CA SER A 199 -12.77 13.58 -43.13
C SER A 199 -11.29 13.91 -42.93
N LEU A 200 -10.54 13.04 -42.22
CA LEU A 200 -9.10 13.21 -42.00
C LEU A 200 -8.24 12.65 -43.14
N VAL A 201 -8.74 11.64 -43.87
CA VAL A 201 -8.02 11.07 -45.03
C VAL A 201 -8.11 11.98 -46.27
N ARG A 202 -9.19 12.74 -46.46
CA ARG A 202 -9.30 13.72 -47.55
C ARG A 202 -8.44 14.97 -47.38
N MET A 203 -7.86 15.22 -46.20
CA MET A 203 -6.88 16.30 -46.00
C MET A 203 -5.42 15.88 -46.30
N ARG A 204 -5.16 14.61 -46.65
CA ARG A 204 -3.80 14.13 -46.98
C ARG A 204 -3.66 13.48 -48.36
N SER A 205 -4.71 13.42 -49.18
CA SER A 205 -4.66 12.76 -50.49
C SER A 205 -4.56 13.70 -51.69
N ILE A 206 -4.20 14.97 -51.52
CA ILE A 206 -3.79 15.81 -52.65
C ILE A 206 -2.28 15.68 -52.83
N ILE A 207 -1.92 14.78 -53.76
CA ILE A 207 -0.68 14.69 -54.54
C ILE A 207 0.57 14.18 -53.79
N MET A 208 0.79 12.86 -53.87
CA MET A 208 2.14 12.31 -54.06
C MET A 208 2.13 11.42 -55.30
N PRO A 209 2.72 11.87 -56.43
CA PRO A 209 2.89 11.03 -57.59
C PRO A 209 4.02 10.03 -57.31
N ASN A 210 3.87 8.86 -57.92
CA ASN A 210 4.80 7.75 -57.96
C ASN A 210 6.22 8.25 -58.34
N THR A 211 7.12 8.31 -57.36
CA THR A 211 8.50 8.77 -57.57
C THR A 211 9.32 7.63 -58.15
N GLN A 212 9.39 7.55 -59.48
CA GLN A 212 10.60 7.09 -60.15
C GLN A 212 11.78 7.91 -59.61
N GLU A 213 12.94 7.27 -59.46
CA GLU A 213 14.22 7.90 -59.16
C GLU A 213 14.51 9.07 -60.12
N LYS A 214 14.02 10.26 -59.77
CA LYS A 214 14.51 11.50 -60.33
C LYS A 214 15.57 12.01 -59.38
N GLU A 215 16.77 12.13 -59.94
CA GLU A 215 17.91 12.82 -59.33
C GLU A 215 17.42 14.04 -58.55
N ALA A 216 17.54 13.97 -57.23
CA ALA A 216 17.14 15.03 -56.34
C ALA A 216 17.84 16.33 -56.78
N SER A 217 17.04 17.37 -57.07
CA SER A 217 17.57 18.65 -57.54
C SER A 217 18.62 19.16 -56.53
N PRO A 218 19.70 19.80 -56.99
CA PRO A 218 20.82 20.21 -56.14
C PRO A 218 20.37 21.07 -54.95
N VAL A 219 19.26 21.79 -55.08
CA VAL A 219 18.66 22.63 -54.04
C VAL A 219 18.09 21.81 -52.88
N GLN A 220 17.49 20.65 -53.15
CA GLN A 220 16.89 19.81 -52.10
C GLN A 220 17.95 19.08 -51.28
N LYS A 221 19.07 18.69 -51.93
CA LYS A 221 20.25 18.15 -51.26
C LYS A 221 20.94 19.21 -50.39
N GLN A 222 20.88 20.48 -50.80
CA GLN A 222 21.43 21.61 -50.04
C GLN A 222 20.56 21.97 -48.83
N LEU A 223 19.22 21.96 -48.96
CA LEU A 223 18.31 22.17 -47.83
C LEU A 223 18.42 21.05 -46.78
N TYR A 224 18.59 19.80 -47.20
CA TYR A 224 18.80 18.68 -46.27
C TYR A 224 20.14 18.83 -45.52
N ARG A 225 21.21 19.28 -46.20
CA ARG A 225 22.50 19.59 -45.56
C ARG A 225 22.37 20.72 -44.53
N ILE A 226 21.67 21.81 -44.87
CA ILE A 226 21.46 22.93 -43.94
C ILE A 226 20.65 22.49 -42.72
N SER A 227 19.59 21.70 -42.92
CA SER A 227 18.77 21.18 -41.81
C SER A 227 19.55 20.23 -40.90
N SER A 228 20.44 19.42 -41.48
CA SER A 228 21.31 18.51 -40.71
C SER A 228 22.31 19.28 -39.85
N ILE A 229 22.90 20.35 -40.40
CA ILE A 229 23.84 21.22 -39.68
C ILE A 229 23.14 21.94 -38.52
N LEU A 230 21.94 22.49 -38.76
CA LEU A 230 21.16 23.16 -37.72
C LEU A 230 20.79 22.22 -36.57
N LEU A 231 20.38 20.98 -36.87
CA LEU A 231 20.08 19.98 -35.85
C LEU A 231 21.32 19.62 -35.03
N PHE A 232 22.48 19.50 -35.68
CA PHE A 232 23.75 19.21 -35.00
C PHE A 232 24.17 20.37 -34.08
N CYS A 233 24.02 21.62 -34.54
CA CYS A 233 24.25 22.80 -33.70
C CYS A 233 23.31 22.86 -32.50
N LEU A 234 22.05 22.45 -32.65
CA LEU A 234 21.06 22.43 -31.56
C LEU A 234 21.42 21.36 -30.52
N ILE A 235 21.83 20.16 -30.95
CA ILE A 235 22.30 19.09 -30.05
C ILE A 235 23.57 19.53 -29.30
N LEU A 236 24.55 20.11 -30.00
CA LEU A 236 25.78 20.60 -29.37
C LEU A 236 25.51 21.76 -28.40
N GLY A 237 24.61 22.67 -28.75
CA GLY A 237 24.17 23.76 -27.88
C GLY A 237 23.47 23.24 -26.62
N LEU A 238 22.58 22.24 -26.76
CA LEU A 238 21.90 21.62 -25.62
C LEU A 238 22.89 20.86 -24.72
N THR A 239 23.85 20.15 -25.32
CA THR A 239 24.89 19.43 -24.59
C THR A 239 25.81 20.41 -23.85
N GLY A 240 26.21 21.50 -24.50
CA GLY A 240 26.98 22.59 -23.89
C GLY A 240 26.20 23.30 -22.78
N TYR A 241 24.90 23.52 -22.95
CA TYR A 241 24.03 24.10 -21.92
C TYR A 241 23.89 23.18 -20.71
N ILE A 242 23.68 21.86 -20.92
CA ILE A 242 23.63 20.88 -19.82
C ILE A 242 24.98 20.84 -19.09
N ILE A 243 26.09 20.79 -19.82
CA ILE A 243 27.44 20.84 -19.21
C ILE A 243 27.64 22.16 -18.45
N SER A 244 27.23 23.30 -19.01
CA SER A 244 27.39 24.62 -18.38
C SER A 244 26.49 24.85 -17.18
N THR A 245 25.30 24.25 -17.13
CA THR A 245 24.33 24.45 -16.03
C THR A 245 24.45 23.39 -14.94
N PHE A 246 24.94 22.20 -15.26
CA PHE A 246 25.15 21.12 -14.29
C PHE A 246 26.60 20.97 -13.83
N ILE A 247 27.58 21.64 -14.46
CA ILE A 247 29.01 21.55 -14.12
C ILE A 247 29.67 22.90 -13.74
N PRO A 248 29.02 23.76 -12.92
CA PRO A 248 29.79 24.57 -11.99
C PRO A 248 29.36 24.28 -10.55
N HIS A 249 30.34 23.82 -9.76
CA HIS A 249 30.41 23.63 -8.29
C HIS A 249 30.68 22.20 -7.78
N THR A 250 30.57 21.14 -8.58
CA THR A 250 30.77 19.76 -8.04
C THR A 250 32.20 19.22 -8.14
N LEU A 251 33.06 19.77 -9.01
CA LEU A 251 34.41 19.21 -9.22
C LEU A 251 35.53 19.88 -8.41
N GLU A 252 35.39 21.15 -8.02
CA GLU A 252 36.29 21.73 -7.00
C GLU A 252 35.87 21.40 -5.56
N ALA A 253 34.59 21.03 -5.34
CA ALA A 253 34.14 20.44 -4.08
C ALA A 253 34.69 19.02 -3.86
N ALA A 254 35.07 18.30 -4.92
CA ALA A 254 35.60 16.95 -4.82
C ALA A 254 37.11 16.89 -4.45
N LYS A 255 37.84 18.02 -4.51
CA LYS A 255 39.21 18.15 -4.00
C LYS A 255 39.33 18.95 -2.70
N ALA A 256 38.21 19.53 -2.22
CA ALA A 256 38.02 19.84 -0.81
C ALA A 256 37.65 18.56 -0.02
N THR A 257 38.41 17.49 -0.20
CA THR A 257 38.30 16.26 0.60
C THR A 257 38.58 16.59 2.07
N ASN A 258 37.58 16.32 2.91
CA ASN A 258 37.64 16.27 4.37
C ASN A 258 37.68 17.60 5.14
N LYS A 259 36.93 18.62 4.72
CA LYS A 259 36.31 19.48 5.75
C LYS A 259 35.16 18.67 6.34
N ALA A 260 35.39 18.10 7.51
CA ALA A 260 34.42 17.30 8.25
C ALA A 260 33.02 17.92 8.12
N TYR A 261 32.12 17.26 7.40
CA TYR A 261 30.69 17.54 7.53
C TYR A 261 30.42 17.47 9.02
N GLY A 262 30.10 18.62 9.63
CA GLY A 262 29.93 18.72 11.07
C GLY A 262 29.03 17.59 11.52
N VAL A 263 29.54 16.72 12.39
CA VAL A 263 28.78 15.57 12.86
C VAL A 263 27.64 16.15 13.68
N TYR A 264 26.42 16.09 13.13
CA TYR A 264 25.24 16.62 13.80
C TYR A 264 24.82 15.64 14.90
N PRO A 265 24.44 16.15 16.09
CA PRO A 265 23.94 15.30 17.15
C PRO A 265 22.67 14.60 16.67
N THR A 266 22.55 13.31 16.99
CA THR A 266 21.35 12.53 16.66
C THR A 266 20.81 11.87 17.92
N ILE A 267 19.50 11.64 17.94
CA ILE A 267 18.82 10.89 19.00
C ILE A 267 17.87 9.88 18.36
N TYR A 268 17.88 8.67 18.88
CA TYR A 268 16.97 7.61 18.46
C TYR A 268 16.57 6.75 19.65
N MET A 269 15.45 6.04 19.51
CA MET A 269 15.00 5.10 20.52
C MET A 269 15.84 3.82 20.44
N GLN A 270 16.30 3.31 21.58
CA GLN A 270 16.87 1.98 21.63
C GLN A 270 15.75 0.97 21.40
N LEU A 271 15.64 0.50 20.15
CA LEU A 271 14.64 -0.47 19.78
C LEU A 271 14.99 -1.81 20.42
N ASN A 272 14.30 -2.14 21.49
CA ASN A 272 14.32 -3.52 21.98
C ASN A 272 13.62 -4.38 20.92
N ALA A 273 14.19 -5.53 20.54
CA ALA A 273 13.72 -6.34 19.40
C ALA A 273 12.22 -6.72 19.44
N LYS A 274 11.59 -6.60 20.61
CA LYS A 274 10.16 -6.83 20.82
C LYS A 274 9.26 -5.62 20.49
N ASN A 275 9.73 -4.38 20.59
CA ASN A 275 8.94 -3.16 20.36
C ASN A 275 9.74 -2.10 19.60
N PRO A 276 9.85 -2.21 18.27
CA PRO A 276 10.69 -1.33 17.46
C PRO A 276 10.08 0.07 17.20
N LYS A 277 9.20 0.59 18.07
CA LYS A 277 8.35 1.74 17.72
C LYS A 277 8.35 2.82 18.80
N PRO A 278 8.35 4.12 18.42
CA PRO A 278 8.35 5.24 19.35
C PRO A 278 6.96 5.54 19.94
N ALA A 279 6.24 4.50 20.33
CA ALA A 279 4.95 4.61 21.00
C ALA A 279 5.11 4.25 22.49
N ALA A 280 4.77 5.17 23.38
CA ALA A 280 4.82 4.99 24.83
C ALA A 280 3.51 5.39 25.48
N LYS A 281 3.16 4.79 26.61
CA LYS A 281 2.09 5.32 27.48
C LYS A 281 2.66 6.43 28.37
N ALA A 282 1.80 7.33 28.82
CA ALA A 282 2.16 8.26 29.89
C ALA A 282 2.67 7.47 31.11
N GLY A 283 3.74 7.94 31.76
CA GLY A 283 4.43 7.24 32.85
C GLY A 283 5.39 6.12 32.41
N GLN A 284 5.44 5.76 31.12
CA GLN A 284 6.35 4.73 30.62
C GLN A 284 7.76 5.30 30.40
N ALA A 285 8.78 4.53 30.78
CA ALA A 285 10.18 4.81 30.46
C ALA A 285 10.51 4.44 29.00
N LEU A 286 11.19 5.34 28.31
CA LEU A 286 11.75 5.18 26.96
C LEU A 286 13.27 5.09 27.04
N ALA A 287 13.83 3.97 26.58
CA ALA A 287 15.27 3.85 26.41
C ALA A 287 15.67 4.64 25.15
N VAL A 288 16.48 5.68 25.32
CA VAL A 288 16.96 6.54 24.25
C VAL A 288 18.48 6.50 24.17
N HIS A 289 18.98 6.57 22.95
CA HIS A 289 20.39 6.69 22.64
C HIS A 289 20.62 7.98 21.87
N GLY A 290 21.67 8.71 22.20
CA GLY A 290 22.13 9.83 21.40
C GLY A 290 23.59 9.70 21.03
N ASP A 291 23.94 10.18 19.83
CA ASP A 291 25.27 10.13 19.26
C ASP A 291 25.73 11.53 18.86
N SER A 292 27.05 11.74 18.81
CA SER A 292 27.69 12.95 18.25
C SER A 292 27.39 14.25 19.00
N PHE A 293 27.10 14.16 20.29
CA PHE A 293 27.10 15.31 21.19
C PHE A 293 28.52 15.63 21.67
N LYS A 294 28.74 16.82 22.24
CA LYS A 294 29.98 17.17 22.94
C LYS A 294 30.22 16.16 24.07
N THR A 295 31.47 15.73 24.21
CA THR A 295 31.88 14.72 25.19
C THR A 295 31.76 15.24 26.62
N ASN A 296 31.54 14.34 27.59
CA ASN A 296 31.44 14.66 29.03
C ASN A 296 30.50 15.83 29.36
N THR A 297 29.40 15.93 28.61
CA THR A 297 28.43 17.02 28.70
C THR A 297 27.11 16.48 29.23
N ALA A 298 26.49 17.23 30.15
CA ALA A 298 25.15 16.94 30.64
C ALA A 298 24.11 17.15 29.53
N ILE A 299 23.29 16.15 29.29
CA ILE A 299 22.15 16.17 28.38
C ILE A 299 20.87 16.32 29.19
N THR A 300 20.04 17.27 28.81
CA THR A 300 18.70 17.49 29.35
C THR A 300 17.66 17.14 28.31
N PHE A 301 16.49 16.66 28.74
CA PHE A 301 15.42 16.26 27.85
C PHE A 301 14.18 17.13 28.05
N THR A 302 13.56 17.53 26.94
CA THR A 302 12.24 18.18 26.93
C THR A 302 11.32 17.44 25.97
N LEU A 303 10.07 17.24 26.36
CA LEU A 303 9.00 16.76 25.48
C LEU A 303 8.19 17.97 25.02
N ASP A 304 8.37 18.37 23.76
CA ASP A 304 8.05 19.71 23.26
C ASP A 304 8.66 20.80 24.17
N THR A 305 7.85 21.42 25.02
CA THR A 305 8.23 22.44 25.99
C THR A 305 8.30 21.93 27.43
N THR A 306 7.82 20.72 27.68
CA THR A 306 7.74 20.14 29.03
C THR A 306 9.09 19.55 29.42
N ALA A 307 9.71 20.06 30.47
CA ALA A 307 10.97 19.50 30.99
C ALA A 307 10.74 18.10 31.54
N ILE A 308 11.64 17.18 31.18
CA ILE A 308 11.70 15.84 31.78
C ILE A 308 12.83 15.86 32.79
N ASN A 309 12.53 15.49 34.05
CA ASN A 309 13.48 15.50 35.17
C ASN A 309 14.45 14.31 35.11
N VAL A 310 15.12 14.13 33.96
CA VAL A 310 16.16 13.14 33.71
C VAL A 310 17.33 13.86 33.06
N THR A 311 18.54 13.58 33.53
CA THR A 311 19.78 14.01 32.89
C THR A 311 20.59 12.80 32.48
N ALA A 312 21.27 12.90 31.35
CA ALA A 312 22.27 11.93 30.92
C ALA A 312 23.63 12.63 30.83
N GLN A 313 24.71 11.85 30.82
CA GLN A 313 26.06 12.35 30.58
C GLN A 313 26.60 11.67 29.34
N THR A 314 27.14 12.44 28.40
CA THR A 314 27.82 11.88 27.24
C THR A 314 29.16 11.29 27.64
N ASN A 315 29.55 10.19 27.01
CA ASN A 315 30.84 9.56 27.17
C ASN A 315 31.95 10.31 26.38
N LYS A 316 33.13 9.70 26.28
CA LYS A 316 34.28 10.23 25.55
C LYS A 316 34.10 10.27 24.03
N ASP A 317 33.11 9.53 23.51
CA ASP A 317 32.78 9.48 22.09
C ASP A 317 31.60 10.41 21.74
N GLY A 318 31.02 11.08 22.74
CA GLY A 318 29.89 11.97 22.56
C GLY A 318 28.55 11.27 22.48
N SER A 319 28.49 9.99 22.87
CA SER A 319 27.25 9.21 22.94
C SER A 319 26.73 9.04 24.36
N PHE A 320 25.44 8.78 24.51
CA PHE A 320 24.79 8.51 25.80
C PHE A 320 23.65 7.51 25.65
N ASP A 321 23.34 6.84 26.76
CA ASP A 321 22.13 6.04 26.94
C ASP A 321 21.35 6.58 28.13
N SER A 322 20.02 6.66 28.00
CA SER A 322 19.16 7.14 29.10
C SER A 322 17.78 6.51 29.05
N ASN A 323 17.15 6.39 30.22
CA ASN A 323 15.74 6.00 30.35
C ASN A 323 14.92 7.25 30.65
N VAL A 324 14.24 7.76 29.62
CA VAL A 324 13.41 8.97 29.68
C VAL A 324 11.97 8.57 29.98
N THR A 325 11.48 8.89 31.18
CA THR A 325 10.08 8.60 31.55
C THR A 325 9.15 9.69 31.04
N ILE A 326 8.16 9.31 30.23
CA ILE A 326 7.09 10.23 29.81
C ILE A 326 6.30 10.65 31.06
N PRO A 327 6.05 11.96 31.28
CA PRO A 327 5.26 12.40 32.43
C PRO A 327 3.92 11.67 32.52
N SER A 328 3.49 11.28 33.73
CA SER A 328 2.24 10.53 33.94
C SER A 328 0.99 11.34 33.62
N ASN A 329 1.09 12.67 33.67
CA ASN A 329 0.05 13.61 33.27
C ASN A 329 0.13 14.02 31.79
N GLN A 330 1.06 13.43 31.02
CA GLN A 330 1.17 13.73 29.60
C GLN A 330 -0.06 13.22 28.86
N LEU A 331 -0.74 14.12 28.17
CA LEU A 331 -1.87 13.76 27.36
C LEU A 331 -1.44 12.89 26.15
N PRO A 332 -2.31 12.00 25.65
CA PRO A 332 -2.11 11.33 24.38
C PRO A 332 -1.89 12.32 23.22
N GLY A 333 -0.99 11.98 22.31
CA GLY A 333 -0.65 12.83 21.17
C GLY A 333 0.72 12.52 20.55
N SER A 334 1.12 13.34 19.59
CA SER A 334 2.45 13.31 18.98
C SER A 334 3.29 14.46 19.50
N TYR A 335 4.46 14.14 20.03
CA TYR A 335 5.37 15.07 20.70
C TYR A 335 6.76 14.97 20.10
N THR A 336 7.54 16.04 20.19
CA THR A 336 8.95 16.05 19.85
C THR A 336 9.80 15.96 21.12
N LEU A 337 10.47 14.83 21.30
CA LEU A 337 11.49 14.68 22.34
C LEU A 337 12.77 15.37 21.87
N ILE A 338 13.24 16.37 22.62
CA ILE A 338 14.43 17.15 22.34
C ILE A 338 15.48 16.85 23.41
N ALA A 339 16.67 16.43 22.99
CA ALA A 339 17.84 16.32 23.84
C ALA A 339 18.77 17.52 23.61
N LYS A 340 19.14 18.23 24.67
CA LYS A 340 19.98 19.44 24.62
C LYS A 340 21.23 19.29 25.49
N GLY A 341 22.40 19.66 24.95
CA GLY A 341 23.68 19.67 25.67
C GLY A 341 24.69 20.66 25.08
N ALA A 342 25.32 21.50 25.91
CA ALA A 342 26.38 22.47 25.54
C ALA A 342 26.22 23.20 24.18
N GLY A 343 25.01 23.69 23.90
CA GLY A 343 24.67 24.43 22.67
C GLY A 343 24.31 23.56 21.46
N GLN A 344 24.29 22.25 21.61
CA GLN A 344 23.81 21.28 20.64
C GLN A 344 22.42 20.77 21.03
N GLN A 345 21.62 20.39 20.03
CA GLN A 345 20.34 19.74 20.23
C GLN A 345 20.06 18.71 19.14
N ALA A 346 19.39 17.63 19.52
CA ALA A 346 18.80 16.66 18.60
C ALA A 346 17.34 16.43 18.99
N SER A 347 16.50 16.06 18.02
CA SER A 347 15.08 15.83 18.25
C SER A 347 14.58 14.56 17.58
N MET A 348 13.63 13.88 18.21
CA MET A 348 12.90 12.76 17.62
C MET A 348 11.40 12.85 17.95
N ASN A 349 10.56 12.26 17.11
CA ASN A 349 9.13 12.19 17.38
C ASN A 349 8.79 11.01 18.31
N VAL A 350 7.89 11.25 19.26
CA VAL A 350 7.38 10.28 20.23
C VAL A 350 5.86 10.36 20.22
N HIS A 351 5.21 9.20 20.13
CA HIS A 351 3.75 9.08 20.20
C HIS A 351 3.34 8.61 21.59
N VAL A 352 2.56 9.42 22.30
CA VAL A 352 2.00 9.06 23.60
C VAL A 352 0.62 8.43 23.37
N LEU A 353 0.49 7.16 23.74
CA LEU A 353 -0.72 6.36 23.60
C LEU A 353 -1.70 6.62 24.76
N PRO A 354 -3.02 6.51 24.52
CA PRO A 354 -4.04 6.55 25.56
C PRO A 354 -3.82 5.49 26.65
N ALA A 355 -3.78 5.91 27.91
CA ALA A 355 -3.67 5.04 29.07
C ALA A 355 -5.03 4.85 29.78
N GLY A 356 -6.10 4.61 29.01
CA GLY A 356 -7.46 4.49 29.55
C GLY A 356 -8.10 5.80 29.99
N ALA A 357 -7.72 6.92 29.34
CA ALA A 357 -8.26 8.24 29.69
C ALA A 357 -9.78 8.28 29.48
N ALA A 358 -10.50 8.81 30.46
CA ALA A 358 -11.93 9.10 30.32
C ALA A 358 -12.11 10.34 29.43
N ASN A 359 -13.08 10.29 28.52
CA ASN A 359 -13.47 11.45 27.72
C ASN A 359 -14.02 12.53 28.67
N ASN A 360 -13.35 13.68 28.74
CA ASN A 360 -13.67 14.74 29.70
C ASN A 360 -14.02 16.08 29.01
N THR A 361 -14.39 16.02 27.74
CA THR A 361 -14.78 17.20 26.93
C THR A 361 -16.29 17.32 26.82
N PRO A 362 -16.82 18.53 26.57
CA PRO A 362 -18.23 18.72 26.23
C PRO A 362 -18.60 18.26 24.80
N LEU A 363 -17.69 17.63 24.07
CA LEU A 363 -17.99 17.13 22.72
C LEU A 363 -18.72 15.80 22.76
N THR A 364 -19.72 15.70 21.90
CA THR A 364 -20.32 14.43 21.51
C THR A 364 -20.07 14.20 20.02
N LEU A 365 -19.80 12.95 19.65
CA LEU A 365 -19.59 12.55 18.26
C LEU A 365 -20.75 11.68 17.82
N THR A 366 -21.39 12.00 16.70
CA THR A 366 -22.43 11.18 16.10
C THR A 366 -22.10 10.82 14.65
N ASN A 367 -22.55 9.66 14.18
CA ASN A 367 -22.47 9.29 12.76
C ASN A 367 -23.57 10.01 11.94
N ASP A 368 -23.63 9.71 10.65
CA ASP A 368 -24.67 10.17 9.71
C ASP A 368 -26.09 9.76 10.11
N GLN A 369 -26.24 8.71 10.92
CA GLN A 369 -27.50 8.25 11.50
C GLN A 369 -27.84 8.92 12.84
N GLY A 370 -27.03 9.86 13.32
CA GLY A 370 -27.22 10.55 14.60
C GLY A 370 -26.91 9.69 15.84
N GLN A 371 -26.29 8.53 15.67
CA GLN A 371 -25.91 7.64 16.77
C GLN A 371 -24.57 8.06 17.38
N THR A 372 -24.47 8.06 18.72
CA THR A 372 -23.23 8.37 19.41
C THR A 372 -22.12 7.36 19.08
N VAL A 373 -20.98 7.87 18.64
CA VAL A 373 -19.82 7.07 18.24
C VAL A 373 -18.75 7.10 19.33
N SER A 374 -18.44 5.93 19.88
CA SER A 374 -17.36 5.75 20.87
C SER A 374 -16.16 4.97 20.32
N LYS A 375 -16.29 4.38 19.13
CA LYS A 375 -15.22 3.67 18.40
C LYS A 375 -15.52 3.65 16.91
N LEU A 376 -14.48 3.57 16.08
CA LEU A 376 -14.57 3.32 14.65
C LEU A 376 -13.98 1.95 14.31
N ALA A 377 -14.65 1.24 13.42
CA ALA A 377 -14.20 -0.05 12.91
C ALA A 377 -14.31 -0.06 11.40
N PHE A 378 -13.16 -0.14 10.73
CA PHE A 378 -13.04 -0.25 9.29
C PHE A 378 -12.63 -1.66 8.92
N ASN A 379 -13.23 -2.18 7.86
CA ASN A 379 -12.84 -3.45 7.26
C ASN A 379 -12.68 -3.24 5.76
N THR A 380 -11.60 -3.78 5.19
CA THR A 380 -11.41 -3.76 3.75
C THR A 380 -10.60 -4.96 3.28
N VAL A 381 -10.56 -5.17 1.97
CA VAL A 381 -9.63 -6.07 1.32
C VAL A 381 -8.36 -5.30 0.92
N ASN A 382 -7.21 -5.95 0.99
CA ASN A 382 -5.93 -5.36 0.64
C ASN A 382 -5.97 -4.68 -0.74
N GLY A 383 -5.47 -3.46 -0.84
CA GLY A 383 -5.49 -2.64 -2.05
C GLY A 383 -6.76 -1.81 -2.27
N TYR A 384 -7.76 -1.88 -1.39
CA TYR A 384 -8.96 -1.06 -1.45
C TYR A 384 -9.12 -0.25 -0.16
N ASP A 385 -9.43 1.03 -0.31
CA ASP A 385 -9.75 1.90 0.82
C ASP A 385 -11.26 1.84 1.09
N PRO A 386 -11.71 1.64 2.34
CA PRO A 386 -13.13 1.65 2.67
C PRO A 386 -13.70 3.08 2.55
N ASN A 387 -15.03 3.17 2.54
CA ASN A 387 -15.68 4.49 2.55
C ASN A 387 -15.29 5.27 3.82
N PRO A 388 -15.09 6.59 3.72
CA PRO A 388 -14.84 7.43 4.88
C PRO A 388 -16.02 7.43 5.85
N GLU A 389 -15.73 7.47 7.14
CA GLU A 389 -16.75 7.67 8.19
C GLU A 389 -16.89 9.17 8.47
N ILE A 390 -18.08 9.71 8.25
CA ILE A 390 -18.39 11.12 8.49
C ILE A 390 -18.96 11.25 9.90
N LEU A 391 -18.27 12.00 10.75
CA LEU A 391 -18.68 12.28 12.11
C LEU A 391 -19.15 13.73 12.24
N THR A 392 -20.27 13.90 12.92
CA THR A 392 -20.75 15.20 13.39
C THR A 392 -20.26 15.41 14.83
N ILE A 393 -19.54 16.50 15.04
CA ILE A 393 -19.02 16.93 16.33
C ILE A 393 -20.01 17.95 16.88
N THR A 394 -20.61 17.69 18.03
CA THR A 394 -21.56 18.62 18.67
C THR A 394 -20.99 19.11 19.99
N ASN A 395 -20.95 20.42 20.20
CA ASN A 395 -20.60 21.01 21.48
C ASN A 395 -21.83 21.05 22.39
N THR A 396 -21.86 20.18 23.40
CA THR A 396 -22.95 20.12 24.39
C THR A 396 -22.74 21.05 25.58
N GLY A 397 -21.65 21.83 25.57
CA GLY A 397 -21.33 22.80 26.61
C GLY A 397 -22.03 24.13 26.40
N ALA A 398 -22.20 24.89 27.48
CA ALA A 398 -22.82 26.22 27.45
C ALA A 398 -21.91 27.33 26.89
N THR A 399 -20.63 27.04 26.62
CA THR A 399 -19.65 28.01 26.11
C THR A 399 -19.11 27.57 24.76
N LYS A 400 -18.69 28.53 23.94
CA LYS A 400 -17.94 28.27 22.71
C LYS A 400 -16.65 27.52 23.05
N VAL A 401 -16.31 26.52 22.26
CA VAL A 401 -15.11 25.70 22.45
C VAL A 401 -14.20 25.78 21.23
N THR A 402 -12.89 25.81 21.48
CA THR A 402 -11.88 25.62 20.43
C THR A 402 -11.40 24.18 20.48
N TRP A 403 -11.46 23.49 19.35
CA TRP A 403 -11.10 22.07 19.25
C TRP A 403 -10.06 21.83 18.16
N SER A 404 -9.28 20.78 18.35
CA SER A 404 -8.39 20.23 17.32
C SER A 404 -8.40 18.71 17.39
N ALA A 405 -8.16 18.05 16.27
CA ALA A 405 -8.04 16.61 16.16
C ALA A 405 -6.66 16.23 15.63
N SER A 406 -6.11 15.17 16.20
CA SER A 406 -4.84 14.57 15.79
C SER A 406 -4.97 13.05 15.73
N ILE A 407 -4.08 12.41 14.97
CA ILE A 407 -4.04 10.96 14.81
C ILE A 407 -2.83 10.41 15.53
N VAL A 408 -3.01 9.28 16.20
CA VAL A 408 -1.91 8.44 16.69
C VAL A 408 -2.17 7.00 16.28
N THR A 409 -1.20 6.33 15.67
CA THR A 409 -1.31 4.91 15.29
C THR A 409 -0.29 4.08 16.06
N GLU A 410 -0.67 2.88 16.53
CA GLU A 410 0.23 2.01 17.31
C GLU A 410 1.46 1.55 16.51
N ASN A 411 1.32 1.52 15.19
CA ASN A 411 2.34 1.03 14.28
C ASN A 411 3.22 2.12 13.67
N ALA A 412 3.01 3.40 14.01
CA ALA A 412 3.64 4.56 13.37
C ALA A 412 3.47 4.58 11.84
N GLN A 413 2.44 3.88 11.33
CA GLN A 413 2.07 3.95 9.92
C GLN A 413 0.94 4.96 9.76
N ASN A 414 1.03 5.82 8.74
CA ASN A 414 0.07 6.87 8.48
C ASN A 414 -1.11 6.33 7.65
N TRP A 415 -1.89 5.42 8.23
CA TRP A 415 -3.04 4.81 7.55
C TRP A 415 -4.38 5.46 7.90
N ILE A 416 -4.43 6.42 8.82
CA ILE A 416 -5.62 7.24 9.09
C ILE A 416 -5.34 8.65 8.55
N THR A 417 -6.33 9.27 7.91
CA THR A 417 -6.30 10.70 7.55
C THR A 417 -7.61 11.39 7.93
N LEU A 418 -7.51 12.66 8.33
CA LEU A 418 -8.65 13.48 8.72
C LEU A 418 -8.90 14.55 7.66
N ASN A 419 -10.15 14.66 7.22
CA ASN A 419 -10.60 15.73 6.32
C ASN A 419 -11.77 16.47 6.99
N ALA A 420 -11.63 17.77 7.26
CA ALA A 420 -12.76 18.59 7.73
C ALA A 420 -13.49 19.22 6.55
N SER A 421 -14.82 19.40 6.69
CA SER A 421 -15.65 19.87 5.59
C SER A 421 -16.02 21.37 5.63
N LYS A 422 -16.04 22.03 6.81
CA LYS A 422 -16.65 23.38 6.95
C LYS A 422 -15.74 24.50 7.45
N THR A 423 -14.91 24.26 8.46
CA THR A 423 -14.32 25.37 9.26
C THR A 423 -12.82 25.28 9.52
N ALA A 424 -12.18 24.19 9.12
CA ALA A 424 -10.79 23.95 9.45
C ALA A 424 -9.86 24.32 8.30
N GLY A 425 -8.90 25.20 8.56
CA GLY A 425 -7.67 25.24 7.76
C GLY A 425 -6.93 23.92 7.95
N THR A 426 -6.61 23.22 6.86
CA THR A 426 -5.75 22.04 6.89
C THR A 426 -4.29 22.50 6.99
N GLN A 427 -3.73 22.49 8.20
CA GLN A 427 -2.30 22.71 8.39
C GLN A 427 -1.67 21.44 8.99
N TYR A 428 -0.81 20.79 8.22
CA TYR A 428 0.04 19.66 8.68
C TYR A 428 -0.71 18.50 9.33
N GLY A 429 -1.89 18.12 8.81
CA GLY A 429 -2.66 16.98 9.35
C GLY A 429 -3.33 17.26 10.70
N LYS A 430 -3.24 18.48 11.22
CA LYS A 430 -4.13 18.96 12.27
C LYS A 430 -5.39 19.51 11.63
N VAL A 431 -6.52 19.05 12.12
CA VAL A 431 -7.85 19.53 11.77
C VAL A 431 -8.43 20.17 13.02
N GLY A 432 -9.07 21.33 12.93
CA GLY A 432 -9.62 21.99 14.11
C GLY A 432 -10.47 23.20 13.76
N GLY A 433 -11.16 23.73 14.76
CA GLY A 433 -12.06 24.86 14.59
C GLY A 433 -12.64 25.33 15.90
N GLU A 434 -13.68 26.15 15.80
CA GLU A 434 -14.43 26.64 16.95
C GLU A 434 -15.90 26.27 16.78
N ILE A 435 -16.53 25.80 17.86
CA ILE A 435 -17.93 25.41 17.85
C ILE A 435 -18.65 26.19 18.94
N ALA A 436 -19.69 26.95 18.54
CA ALA A 436 -20.56 27.67 19.48
C ALA A 436 -21.31 26.68 20.41
N PRO A 437 -21.91 27.13 21.52
CA PRO A 437 -22.83 26.29 22.29
C PRO A 437 -23.90 25.67 21.39
N ASP A 438 -24.16 24.38 21.54
CA ASP A 438 -25.07 23.57 20.71
C ASP A 438 -24.75 23.56 19.20
N GLY A 439 -23.60 24.14 18.82
CA GLY A 439 -23.12 24.14 17.45
C GLY A 439 -22.59 22.77 17.03
N THR A 440 -22.47 22.60 15.72
CA THR A 440 -21.94 21.37 15.12
C THR A 440 -20.84 21.65 14.10
N ASP A 441 -19.84 20.76 14.02
CA ASP A 441 -18.92 20.67 12.89
C ASP A 441 -18.89 19.23 12.35
N THR A 442 -18.24 18.99 11.22
CA THR A 442 -18.13 17.66 10.60
C THR A 442 -16.70 17.33 10.22
N ILE A 443 -16.32 16.09 10.50
CA ILE A 443 -15.00 15.54 10.17
C ILE A 443 -15.18 14.18 9.49
N ALA A 444 -14.48 13.96 8.38
CA ALA A 444 -14.38 12.67 7.73
C ALA A 444 -13.10 11.98 8.20
N VAL A 445 -13.25 10.78 8.76
CA VAL A 445 -12.16 9.88 9.12
C VAL A 445 -11.99 8.89 7.97
N ASN A 446 -10.85 8.95 7.31
CA ASN A 446 -10.52 8.09 6.19
C ASN A 446 -9.41 7.14 6.63
N VAL A 447 -9.42 5.92 6.09
CA VAL A 447 -8.33 4.96 6.29
C VAL A 447 -7.82 4.45 4.95
N SER A 448 -6.51 4.17 4.85
CA SER A 448 -5.91 3.65 3.63
C SER A 448 -5.23 2.29 3.86
N ALA A 449 -5.60 1.31 3.04
CA ALA A 449 -4.99 -0.02 3.03
C ALA A 449 -3.64 -0.05 2.30
N MET A 450 -3.30 1.03 1.58
CA MET A 450 -2.09 1.07 0.75
C MET A 450 -0.82 0.87 1.60
N GLY A 451 -0.02 -0.14 1.24
CA GLY A 451 1.23 -0.46 1.94
C GLY A 451 1.05 -1.15 3.30
N LEU A 452 -0.19 -1.48 3.70
CA LEU A 452 -0.45 -2.29 4.87
C LEU A 452 -0.42 -3.78 4.48
N ALA A 453 0.18 -4.59 5.35
CA ALA A 453 0.10 -6.03 5.22
C ALA A 453 -1.26 -6.50 5.73
N SER A 454 -1.84 -7.51 5.09
CA SER A 454 -2.98 -8.20 5.67
C SER A 454 -2.57 -8.88 6.98
N LEU A 455 -3.21 -8.49 8.07
CA LEU A 455 -2.99 -9.06 9.40
C LEU A 455 -4.19 -9.92 9.77
N MET A 456 -4.22 -11.15 9.27
CA MET A 456 -5.31 -12.12 9.51
C MET A 456 -5.65 -12.36 11.00
N LYS A 457 -4.78 -11.95 11.93
CA LYS A 457 -4.95 -12.16 13.37
C LYS A 457 -5.08 -10.90 14.21
N LYS A 458 -4.77 -9.71 13.69
CA LYS A 458 -4.80 -8.47 14.49
C LYS A 458 -5.11 -7.26 13.61
N ALA A 459 -6.26 -6.62 13.87
CA ALA A 459 -6.58 -5.33 13.26
C ALA A 459 -5.53 -4.27 13.65
N TYR A 460 -5.22 -3.39 12.70
CA TYR A 460 -4.48 -2.17 12.98
C TYR A 460 -5.25 -1.33 13.99
N GLN A 461 -4.52 -0.71 14.92
CA GLN A 461 -5.09 0.11 15.99
C GLN A 461 -4.51 1.52 15.91
N GLY A 462 -5.40 2.49 16.02
CA GLY A 462 -5.08 3.90 16.08
C GLY A 462 -6.14 4.65 16.86
N TYR A 463 -5.93 5.94 17.00
CA TYR A 463 -6.74 6.82 17.83
C TYR A 463 -6.87 8.17 17.11
N VAL A 464 -8.08 8.69 17.06
CA VAL A 464 -8.33 10.11 16.75
C VAL A 464 -8.53 10.81 18.07
N ILE A 465 -7.65 11.76 18.37
CA ILE A 465 -7.62 12.48 19.65
C ILE A 465 -8.11 13.89 19.38
N PHE A 466 -9.32 14.19 19.86
CA PHE A 466 -9.88 15.53 19.88
C PHE A 466 -9.42 16.22 21.16
N THR A 467 -8.72 17.34 21.03
CA THR A 467 -8.32 18.20 22.15
C THR A 467 -9.24 19.41 22.16
N VAL A 468 -9.87 19.67 23.30
CA VAL A 468 -10.77 20.80 23.52
C VAL A 468 -10.30 21.53 24.76
N ASP A 469 -9.77 22.73 24.57
CA ASP A 469 -9.08 23.48 25.63
C ASP A 469 -8.02 22.61 26.33
N ARG A 470 -8.30 22.12 27.55
CA ARG A 470 -7.43 21.20 28.32
C ARG A 470 -7.95 19.76 28.39
N GLY A 471 -9.16 19.51 27.89
CA GLY A 471 -9.77 18.19 27.84
C GLY A 471 -9.44 17.43 26.56
N GLN A 472 -9.64 16.12 26.59
CA GLN A 472 -9.52 15.27 25.42
C GLN A 472 -10.70 14.28 25.30
N PHE A 473 -11.12 14.08 24.06
CA PHE A 473 -11.97 12.97 23.65
C PHE A 473 -11.13 12.05 22.77
N ILE A 474 -11.06 10.78 23.13
CA ILE A 474 -10.25 9.78 22.44
C ILE A 474 -11.21 8.83 21.73
N LEU A 475 -11.11 8.78 20.41
CA LEU A 475 -11.87 7.89 19.55
C LEU A 475 -10.97 6.76 19.04
N PRO A 476 -11.08 5.54 19.58
CA PRO A 476 -10.34 4.39 19.06
C PRO A 476 -10.77 4.06 17.63
N VAL A 477 -9.80 3.73 16.79
CA VAL A 477 -9.98 3.31 15.41
C VAL A 477 -9.32 1.95 15.22
N SER A 478 -10.14 0.97 14.86
CA SER A 478 -9.67 -0.34 14.45
C SER A 478 -9.81 -0.49 12.94
N PHE A 479 -8.79 -1.06 12.29
CA PHE A 479 -8.80 -1.29 10.85
C PHE A 479 -8.30 -2.69 10.51
N ALA A 480 -9.21 -3.54 10.04
CA ALA A 480 -8.87 -4.87 9.56
C ALA A 480 -8.66 -4.85 8.04
N VAL A 481 -7.43 -5.11 7.62
CA VAL A 481 -7.11 -5.38 6.22
C VAL A 481 -7.14 -6.88 6.04
N GLN A 482 -8.14 -7.37 5.31
CA GLN A 482 -8.26 -8.77 4.95
C GLN A 482 -7.47 -9.02 3.67
N ASN A 483 -6.94 -10.23 3.54
CA ASN A 483 -6.44 -10.68 2.27
C ASN A 483 -7.59 -10.65 1.26
N LYS A 484 -7.30 -10.23 0.03
CA LYS A 484 -8.30 -10.37 -1.02
C LYS A 484 -8.66 -11.85 -1.12
N SER A 485 -9.95 -12.18 -1.02
CA SER A 485 -10.41 -13.56 -1.13
C SER A 485 -9.83 -14.17 -2.41
N LEU A 486 -9.36 -15.43 -2.34
CA LEU A 486 -8.82 -16.15 -3.50
C LEU A 486 -9.70 -15.92 -4.73
N ASP A 487 -9.12 -15.25 -5.73
CA ASP A 487 -9.75 -14.72 -6.93
C ASP A 487 -8.91 -15.16 -8.12
N LEU A 488 -9.47 -16.06 -8.92
CA LEU A 488 -8.85 -16.66 -10.08
C LEU A 488 -9.67 -16.28 -11.30
N VAL A 489 -9.07 -15.56 -12.24
CA VAL A 489 -9.72 -15.18 -13.50
C VAL A 489 -9.25 -16.13 -14.58
N VAL A 490 -10.20 -16.73 -15.31
CA VAL A 490 -9.92 -17.60 -16.45
C VAL A 490 -10.44 -16.92 -17.71
N THR A 491 -9.57 -16.73 -18.71
CA THR A 491 -9.88 -15.99 -19.94
C THR A 491 -9.32 -16.70 -21.18
N PRO A 492 -10.06 -16.80 -22.29
CA PRO A 492 -11.45 -16.38 -22.47
C PRO A 492 -12.46 -17.33 -21.79
N ASN A 493 -13.61 -16.81 -21.39
CA ASN A 493 -14.77 -17.59 -20.94
C ASN A 493 -16.06 -16.98 -21.51
N PRO A 494 -16.75 -17.62 -22.48
CA PRO A 494 -16.48 -18.97 -23.00
C PRO A 494 -15.26 -19.04 -23.92
N LEU A 495 -14.66 -20.22 -24.02
CA LEU A 495 -13.58 -20.52 -24.95
C LEU A 495 -14.16 -20.99 -26.28
N THR A 496 -13.62 -20.52 -27.40
CA THR A 496 -13.96 -21.05 -28.74
C THR A 496 -12.75 -21.73 -29.34
N VAL A 497 -12.90 -22.99 -29.76
CA VAL A 497 -11.87 -23.76 -30.46
C VAL A 497 -12.34 -24.10 -31.88
N ILE A 498 -11.41 -24.15 -32.83
CA ILE A 498 -11.71 -24.42 -34.25
C ILE A 498 -11.26 -25.84 -34.58
N SER A 499 -12.17 -26.71 -35.00
CA SER A 499 -11.89 -28.08 -35.45
C SER A 499 -11.31 -28.08 -36.86
N ASN A 500 -10.18 -28.75 -37.02
CA ASN A 500 -9.63 -29.13 -38.30
C ASN A 500 -10.44 -30.31 -38.88
N GLY A 501 -10.39 -30.48 -40.21
CA GLY A 501 -11.07 -31.56 -40.92
C GLY A 501 -10.60 -32.98 -40.54
N ASP A 502 -9.53 -33.10 -39.77
CA ASP A 502 -8.87 -34.34 -39.35
C ASP A 502 -9.20 -34.75 -37.91
N HIS A 503 -10.30 -34.24 -37.34
CA HIS A 503 -10.73 -34.44 -35.96
C HIS A 503 -9.78 -33.87 -34.88
N THR A 504 -8.80 -33.05 -35.26
CA THR A 504 -7.99 -32.23 -34.34
C THR A 504 -8.53 -30.80 -34.26
N CYS A 505 -7.99 -29.95 -33.39
CA CYS A 505 -8.29 -28.51 -33.43
C CYS A 505 -7.03 -27.68 -33.64
N LYS A 506 -7.25 -26.48 -34.17
CA LYS A 506 -6.24 -25.42 -34.21
C LYS A 506 -5.75 -25.13 -32.78
N PRO A 507 -4.43 -25.03 -32.56
CA PRO A 507 -3.88 -24.68 -31.25
C PRO A 507 -4.54 -23.41 -30.70
N THR A 508 -5.14 -23.52 -29.53
CA THR A 508 -5.86 -22.44 -28.86
C THR A 508 -5.33 -22.30 -27.44
N THR A 509 -5.31 -21.08 -26.90
CA THR A 509 -4.81 -20.82 -25.55
C THR A 509 -5.87 -20.27 -24.63
N MET A 510 -5.75 -20.58 -23.34
CA MET A 510 -6.55 -20.01 -22.27
C MET A 510 -5.62 -19.54 -21.14
N GLY A 511 -5.76 -18.30 -20.70
CA GLY A 511 -5.05 -17.73 -19.57
C GLY A 511 -5.76 -18.01 -18.24
N ILE A 512 -4.99 -18.33 -17.21
CA ILE A 512 -5.43 -18.34 -15.82
C ILE A 512 -4.60 -17.28 -15.08
N ILE A 513 -5.26 -16.36 -14.39
CA ILE A 513 -4.65 -15.21 -13.71
C ILE A 513 -5.07 -15.22 -12.24
N ASN A 514 -4.09 -15.21 -11.35
CA ASN A 514 -4.28 -15.04 -9.92
C ASN A 514 -4.40 -13.55 -9.59
N ASN A 515 -5.61 -13.13 -9.24
CA ASN A 515 -5.90 -11.76 -8.82
C ASN A 515 -5.93 -11.61 -7.30
N SER A 516 -5.48 -12.61 -6.55
CA SER A 516 -5.40 -12.59 -5.09
C SER A 516 -3.98 -12.31 -4.58
N ASP A 517 -3.85 -11.94 -3.31
CA ASP A 517 -2.56 -11.73 -2.65
C ASP A 517 -1.95 -13.01 -2.05
N GLN A 518 -2.58 -14.16 -2.30
CA GLN A 518 -2.12 -15.47 -1.88
C GLN A 518 -1.69 -16.28 -3.10
N PRO A 519 -0.69 -17.18 -2.97
CA PRO A 519 -0.41 -18.14 -4.03
C PRO A 519 -1.61 -19.08 -4.23
N ILE A 520 -1.91 -19.40 -5.49
CA ILE A 520 -2.98 -20.30 -5.86
C ILE A 520 -2.40 -21.59 -6.43
N ILE A 521 -2.70 -22.73 -5.81
CA ILE A 521 -2.45 -24.05 -6.40
C ILE A 521 -3.68 -24.42 -7.21
N TRP A 522 -3.49 -24.69 -8.50
CA TRP A 522 -4.58 -24.93 -9.43
C TRP A 522 -4.39 -26.25 -10.20
N ASN A 523 -5.51 -26.83 -10.64
CA ASN A 523 -5.58 -28.01 -11.50
C ASN A 523 -6.73 -27.82 -12.49
N ALA A 524 -6.48 -28.04 -13.78
CA ALA A 524 -7.46 -27.92 -14.85
C ALA A 524 -7.69 -29.27 -15.54
N GLY A 525 -8.95 -29.62 -15.75
CA GLY A 525 -9.35 -30.82 -16.49
C GLY A 525 -10.59 -30.57 -17.33
N ALA A 526 -10.64 -31.18 -18.51
CA ALA A 526 -11.85 -31.19 -19.34
C ALA A 526 -12.77 -32.34 -18.92
N THR A 527 -14.09 -32.13 -19.02
CA THR A 527 -15.09 -33.20 -18.80
C THR A 527 -15.05 -34.27 -19.88
N ASN A 528 -14.60 -33.90 -21.09
CA ASN A 528 -14.43 -34.81 -22.22
C ASN A 528 -12.94 -35.13 -22.42
N GLY A 529 -12.60 -36.43 -22.51
CA GLY A 529 -11.23 -36.91 -22.76
C GLY A 529 -10.62 -36.45 -24.10
N ASN A 530 -11.46 -35.94 -25.00
CA ASN A 530 -11.05 -35.42 -26.31
C ASN A 530 -10.33 -34.08 -26.24
N ILE A 531 -10.36 -33.37 -25.10
CA ILE A 531 -9.65 -32.11 -24.89
C ILE A 531 -8.49 -32.34 -23.90
N GLN A 532 -7.29 -31.97 -24.31
CA GLN A 532 -6.09 -32.02 -23.49
C GLN A 532 -5.58 -30.60 -23.20
N LEU A 533 -5.16 -30.38 -21.95
CA LEU A 533 -4.57 -29.13 -21.49
C LEU A 533 -3.10 -29.34 -21.17
N SER A 534 -2.26 -28.34 -21.47
CA SER A 534 -0.85 -28.32 -21.08
C SER A 534 -0.41 -26.89 -20.71
N PRO A 535 0.02 -26.61 -19.46
CA PRO A 535 0.07 -27.53 -18.32
C PRO A 535 -1.33 -27.89 -17.77
N LYS A 536 -1.45 -29.01 -17.04
CA LYS A 536 -2.71 -29.42 -16.36
C LYS A 536 -2.82 -28.92 -14.93
N ASN A 537 -1.71 -28.58 -14.28
CA ASN A 537 -1.68 -28.08 -12.92
C ASN A 537 -0.51 -27.12 -12.76
N GLY A 538 -0.51 -26.38 -11.66
CA GLY A 538 0.58 -25.48 -11.34
C GLY A 538 0.32 -24.67 -10.07
N GLN A 539 1.21 -23.73 -9.82
CA GLN A 539 1.09 -22.72 -8.78
C GLN A 539 1.21 -21.35 -9.43
N LEU A 540 0.28 -20.45 -9.11
CA LEU A 540 0.35 -19.04 -9.45
C LEU A 540 0.79 -18.27 -8.21
N ASP A 541 1.77 -17.40 -8.39
CA ASP A 541 2.22 -16.50 -7.33
C ASP A 541 1.18 -15.38 -7.10
N PRO A 542 1.21 -14.66 -5.95
CA PRO A 542 0.32 -13.54 -5.70
C PRO A 542 0.28 -12.50 -6.83
N ALA A 543 -0.85 -11.82 -6.98
CA ALA A 543 -1.05 -10.78 -7.99
C ALA A 543 0.10 -9.75 -8.00
N GLY A 544 0.60 -9.41 -9.19
CA GLY A 544 1.71 -8.49 -9.41
C GLY A 544 3.10 -9.12 -9.34
N SER A 545 3.19 -10.42 -9.06
CA SER A 545 4.43 -11.20 -9.22
C SER A 545 4.62 -11.66 -10.67
N GLY A 546 5.85 -12.05 -11.03
CA GLY A 546 6.15 -12.48 -12.41
C GLY A 546 5.47 -13.78 -12.87
N ASN A 547 4.90 -14.56 -11.94
CA ASN A 547 4.20 -15.83 -12.22
C ASN A 547 2.75 -15.79 -11.71
N ASP A 548 2.11 -14.62 -11.70
CA ASP A 548 0.71 -14.48 -11.32
C ASP A 548 -0.27 -14.95 -12.42
N ALA A 549 0.23 -15.21 -13.63
CA ALA A 549 -0.53 -15.74 -14.74
C ALA A 549 0.14 -16.95 -15.41
N VAL A 550 -0.67 -17.86 -15.95
CA VAL A 550 -0.23 -19.00 -16.76
C VAL A 550 -1.13 -19.15 -17.98
N THR A 551 -0.52 -19.46 -19.13
CA THR A 551 -1.23 -19.75 -20.37
C THR A 551 -1.28 -21.25 -20.59
N LEU A 552 -2.47 -21.81 -20.70
CA LEU A 552 -2.72 -23.21 -21.02
C LEU A 552 -2.84 -23.37 -22.54
N GLN A 553 -2.08 -24.32 -23.09
CA GLN A 553 -2.24 -24.80 -24.45
C GLN A 553 -3.35 -25.85 -24.48
N ILE A 554 -4.26 -25.70 -25.43
CA ILE A 554 -5.42 -26.57 -25.59
C ILE A 554 -5.29 -27.29 -26.92
N THR A 555 -5.21 -28.61 -26.84
CA THR A 555 -5.24 -29.52 -27.98
C THR A 555 -6.45 -30.42 -27.85
N CYS A 556 -6.93 -30.91 -28.98
CA CYS A 556 -8.04 -31.84 -28.98
C CYS A 556 -7.86 -32.88 -30.08
N GLY A 557 -8.48 -34.04 -29.88
CA GLY A 557 -8.47 -35.15 -30.82
C GLY A 557 -9.76 -35.94 -30.72
N GLY A 558 -10.22 -36.49 -31.83
CA GLY A 558 -11.46 -37.27 -31.89
C GLY A 558 -12.73 -36.43 -31.76
N ILE A 559 -12.68 -35.15 -32.16
CA ILE A 559 -13.88 -34.32 -32.24
C ILE A 559 -14.66 -34.72 -33.50
N ASP A 560 -15.86 -35.28 -33.31
CA ASP A 560 -16.81 -35.49 -34.40
C ASP A 560 -17.49 -34.16 -34.78
N GLN A 561 -17.53 -33.85 -36.07
CA GLN A 561 -18.01 -32.57 -36.60
C GLN A 561 -19.54 -32.41 -36.50
N GLN A 562 -20.27 -33.49 -36.18
CA GLN A 562 -21.73 -33.53 -36.26
C GLN A 562 -22.50 -33.34 -34.94
N VAL A 563 -21.83 -33.09 -33.81
CA VAL A 563 -22.54 -32.94 -32.53
C VAL A 563 -22.11 -31.66 -31.82
N ASP A 564 -23.10 -30.86 -31.38
CA ASP A 564 -22.98 -29.75 -30.43
C ASP A 564 -22.40 -30.22 -29.09
N ASN A 565 -21.12 -30.58 -29.11
CA ASN A 565 -20.40 -31.10 -27.96
C ASN A 565 -19.95 -29.93 -27.10
N PHE A 566 -20.84 -29.46 -26.23
CA PHE A 566 -20.46 -28.59 -25.12
C PHE A 566 -19.50 -29.35 -24.20
N SER A 567 -18.21 -29.05 -24.33
CA SER A 567 -17.22 -29.50 -23.36
C SER A 567 -17.02 -28.43 -22.30
N VAL A 568 -16.76 -28.85 -21.06
CA VAL A 568 -16.50 -27.92 -19.95
C VAL A 568 -15.08 -28.17 -19.45
N ILE A 569 -14.29 -27.10 -19.37
CA ILE A 569 -13.01 -27.12 -18.67
C ILE A 569 -13.27 -26.67 -17.24
N ASN A 570 -12.98 -27.53 -16.28
CA ASN A 570 -13.06 -27.23 -14.85
C ASN A 570 -11.67 -26.88 -14.34
N VAL A 571 -11.51 -25.68 -13.82
CA VAL A 571 -10.30 -25.21 -13.13
C VAL A 571 -10.58 -25.23 -11.63
N PHE A 572 -9.97 -26.18 -10.93
CA PHE A 572 -10.03 -26.32 -9.47
C PHE A 572 -8.87 -25.57 -8.83
N PHE A 573 -9.15 -24.83 -7.77
CA PHE A 573 -8.12 -24.12 -7.00
C PHE A 573 -8.57 -23.95 -5.56
N ASN A 574 -7.72 -24.36 -4.61
CA ASN A 574 -7.95 -24.19 -3.17
C ASN A 574 -9.40 -24.54 -2.71
N GLY A 575 -9.99 -25.61 -3.24
CA GLY A 575 -11.36 -26.07 -2.92
C GLY A 575 -12.49 -25.34 -3.65
N LYS A 576 -12.19 -24.38 -4.53
CA LYS A 576 -13.13 -23.72 -5.45
C LYS A 576 -13.01 -24.29 -6.86
N GLN A 577 -14.03 -24.06 -7.69
CA GLN A 577 -14.07 -24.47 -9.10
C GLN A 577 -14.56 -23.31 -9.97
N VAL A 578 -13.87 -23.05 -11.07
CA VAL A 578 -14.34 -22.21 -12.18
C VAL A 578 -14.57 -23.11 -13.39
N SER A 579 -15.75 -23.01 -13.99
CA SER A 579 -16.13 -23.78 -15.17
C SER A 579 -16.10 -22.87 -16.40
N VAL A 580 -15.35 -23.27 -17.42
CA VAL A 580 -15.25 -22.58 -18.71
C VAL A 580 -15.94 -23.41 -19.76
N GLN A 581 -16.95 -22.84 -20.40
CA GLN A 581 -17.62 -23.49 -21.53
C GLN A 581 -16.72 -23.46 -22.76
N VAL A 582 -16.60 -24.59 -23.45
CA VAL A 582 -15.83 -24.72 -24.69
C VAL A 582 -16.78 -24.93 -25.85
N ASN A 583 -16.80 -23.96 -26.76
CA ASN A 583 -17.56 -24.00 -27.99
C ASN A 583 -16.63 -24.46 -29.12
N VAL A 584 -16.93 -25.61 -29.72
CA VAL A 584 -16.18 -26.13 -30.85
C VAL A 584 -16.86 -25.66 -32.15
N ARG A 585 -16.10 -25.05 -33.06
CA ARG A 585 -16.60 -24.63 -34.38
C ARG A 585 -15.86 -25.36 -35.50
N PRO A 586 -16.53 -25.79 -36.58
CA PRO A 586 -15.84 -26.27 -37.77
C PRO A 586 -15.03 -25.14 -38.41
N ASN A 587 -13.87 -25.48 -39.00
CA ASN A 587 -13.01 -24.55 -39.74
C ASN A 587 -13.62 -24.10 -41.06
#